data_AF-W2YEW5-F1
#
_entry.id   AF-W2YEW5-F1
#
_cell.length_a   1.000
_cell.length_b   1.000
_cell.length_c   1.000
_cell.angle_alpha   90.00
_cell.angle_beta   90.00
_cell.angle_gamma   90.00
#
_symmetry.space_group_name_H-M   'P 1'
#
loop_
_entity.id
_entity.type
_entity.pdbx_description
1 polymer ?
#
loop_
_entity_poly.entity_id
_entity_poly.type
_entity_poly.pdbx_seq_one_letter_code
_entity_poly.pdbx_strand_id
1 'polypeptide(L)'
;MSNAHSAPAGLPEEAGRDTGVWEFLEDDSIALGVDNVEDYLLRKARIEADVVLGRLRWRMFGVASAEPRRVGIGVVLLLWLDESVLTAIKNIVNLSFNSNSFVTSQELLRFIEVELWLSFYATSPSLFYSSNNNDEYPPAQTAMPQARYMAILNALSKTQHAGNTDGQRVAPLTFDRDLVHVEDLVRRLCAEMGFVESETIASLDDDMIRLRSKAVDDIGLAHVRNPKKGYGPVQHGIVSITTGLFIGGHVATRGESTVDIIKLLQRSLCGVSIESQIRLPGNLHCLDRGYQSEVVNEHIQSVGGKRVGTF
;
A
#
# COMPACT_ATOMS: atom_id res chain seq x y z
N MET A 1 28.60 -59.45 -17.89
CA MET A 1 29.72 -58.49 -17.88
C MET A 1 29.85 -57.95 -19.30
N SER A 2 29.32 -56.76 -19.56
CA SER A 2 30.10 -55.48 -19.71
C SER A 2 30.95 -55.51 -20.99
N ASN A 3 30.97 -54.55 -21.92
CA ASN A 3 30.44 -53.19 -22.02
C ASN A 3 30.37 -52.83 -23.52
N ALA A 4 29.42 -51.99 -23.93
CA ALA A 4 29.57 -51.14 -25.13
C ALA A 4 28.88 -49.80 -24.87
N HIS A 5 29.62 -48.73 -25.12
CA HIS A 5 29.24 -47.33 -24.92
C HIS A 5 28.13 -46.87 -25.86
N SER A 6 27.18 -46.10 -25.33
CA SER A 6 26.36 -45.15 -26.09
C SER A 6 26.11 -43.90 -25.25
N ALA A 7 26.45 -42.75 -25.81
CA ALA A 7 26.35 -41.41 -25.21
C ALA A 7 24.91 -41.03 -24.83
N PRO A 8 24.69 -40.18 -23.80
CA PRO A 8 23.39 -39.57 -23.59
C PRO A 8 23.23 -38.35 -24.53
N ALA A 9 22.06 -38.28 -25.15
CA ALA A 9 21.62 -37.21 -26.03
C ALA A 9 21.65 -35.84 -25.31
N GLY A 10 22.04 -34.81 -26.06
CA GLY A 10 22.09 -33.44 -25.60
C GLY A 10 20.73 -32.96 -25.08
N LEU A 11 20.77 -32.22 -23.98
CA LEU A 11 19.64 -31.45 -23.49
C LEU A 11 19.32 -30.34 -24.51
N PRO A 12 18.04 -30.03 -24.79
CA PRO A 12 17.71 -28.87 -25.60
C PRO A 12 18.12 -27.60 -24.84
N GLU A 13 18.76 -26.68 -25.56
CA GLU A 13 19.02 -25.31 -25.10
C GLU A 13 17.71 -24.69 -24.59
N GLU A 14 17.67 -24.35 -23.29
CA GLU A 14 16.61 -23.50 -22.75
C GLU A 14 16.72 -22.12 -23.41
N ALA A 15 15.83 -21.87 -24.36
CA ALA A 15 15.60 -20.55 -24.91
C ALA A 15 15.32 -19.58 -23.75
N GLY A 16 16.05 -18.47 -23.74
CA GLY A 16 16.09 -17.50 -22.65
C GLY A 16 14.72 -17.16 -22.07
N ARG A 17 14.51 -17.54 -20.81
CA ARG A 17 13.45 -16.98 -19.99
C ARG A 17 13.76 -15.51 -19.76
N ASP A 18 12.97 -14.66 -20.40
CA ASP A 18 12.99 -13.22 -20.21
C ASP A 18 12.61 -12.92 -18.75
N THR A 19 13.60 -12.47 -17.97
CA THR A 19 13.43 -12.16 -16.55
C THR A 19 12.63 -10.86 -16.41
N GLY A 20 11.30 -10.96 -16.26
CA GLY A 20 10.47 -9.77 -16.01
C GLY A 20 8.96 -9.89 -16.28
N VAL A 21 8.45 -11.08 -16.61
CA VAL A 21 7.04 -11.28 -16.98
C VAL A 21 6.37 -12.25 -16.01
N TRP A 22 5.23 -11.84 -15.45
CA TRP A 22 4.36 -12.72 -14.67
C TRP A 22 3.42 -13.47 -15.63
N GLU A 23 3.40 -14.80 -15.54
CA GLU A 23 2.47 -15.66 -16.28
C GLU A 23 1.42 -16.23 -15.32
N PHE A 24 0.17 -16.32 -15.77
CA PHE A 24 -0.88 -17.01 -15.03
C PHE A 24 -0.61 -18.52 -15.09
N LEU A 25 -0.48 -19.16 -13.93
CA LEU A 25 -0.39 -20.62 -13.86
C LEU A 25 -1.77 -21.21 -14.18
N GLU A 26 -1.79 -22.30 -14.96
CA GLU A 26 -3.01 -23.10 -15.13
C GLU A 26 -3.40 -23.72 -13.79
N ASP A 27 -4.70 -23.67 -13.49
CA ASP A 27 -5.28 -24.05 -12.20
C ASP A 27 -5.26 -25.58 -12.04
N ASP A 28 -4.14 -26.13 -11.58
CA ASP A 28 -4.06 -27.53 -11.21
C ASP A 28 -4.93 -27.76 -9.97
N SER A 29 -5.96 -28.60 -10.10
CA SER A 29 -6.89 -28.93 -9.03
C SER A 29 -6.18 -29.75 -7.93
N ILE A 30 -5.52 -29.07 -7.00
CA ILE A 30 -4.90 -29.69 -5.82
C ILE A 30 -6.02 -30.06 -4.83
N ALA A 31 -6.27 -31.36 -4.68
CA ALA A 31 -7.11 -31.89 -3.62
C ALA A 31 -6.28 -31.95 -2.32
N LEU A 32 -6.37 -30.89 -1.51
CA LEU A 32 -5.87 -30.89 -0.13
C LEU A 32 -6.81 -31.76 0.73
N GLY A 33 -6.26 -32.49 1.70
CA GLY A 33 -7.04 -33.11 2.78
C GLY A 33 -7.10 -32.12 3.93
N VAL A 34 -8.30 -31.67 4.29
CA VAL A 34 -8.49 -30.38 4.96
C VAL A 34 -9.37 -30.54 6.22
N ASP A 35 -8.87 -30.13 7.37
CA ASP A 35 -9.69 -30.00 8.59
C ASP A 35 -10.67 -28.81 8.45
N ASN A 36 -11.79 -28.81 9.18
CA ASN A 36 -12.89 -27.84 9.03
C ASN A 36 -12.49 -26.34 8.97
N VAL A 37 -11.39 -25.94 9.61
CA VAL A 37 -10.84 -24.57 9.59
C VAL A 37 -10.16 -24.26 8.27
N GLU A 38 -9.34 -25.15 7.77
CA GLU A 38 -8.64 -24.96 6.50
C GLU A 38 -9.65 -24.93 5.34
N ASP A 39 -10.74 -25.71 5.42
CA ASP A 39 -11.83 -25.72 4.43
C ASP A 39 -12.56 -24.37 4.44
N TYR A 40 -12.79 -23.84 5.64
CA TYR A 40 -13.37 -22.52 5.82
C TYR A 40 -12.49 -21.44 5.19
N LEU A 41 -11.18 -21.45 5.48
CA LEU A 41 -10.22 -20.47 4.95
C LEU A 41 -10.08 -20.57 3.43
N LEU A 42 -9.93 -21.79 2.88
CA LEU A 42 -9.82 -22.01 1.45
C LEU A 42 -11.07 -21.52 0.71
N ARG A 43 -12.26 -21.79 1.27
CA ARG A 43 -13.53 -21.29 0.70
C ARG A 43 -13.58 -19.77 0.72
N LYS A 44 -13.23 -19.12 1.85
CA LYS A 44 -13.19 -17.65 1.94
C LYS A 44 -12.19 -17.06 0.94
N ALA A 45 -10.99 -17.63 0.84
CA ALA A 45 -9.96 -17.22 -0.10
C ALA A 45 -10.44 -17.30 -1.55
N ARG A 46 -11.07 -18.41 -1.96
CA ARG A 46 -11.60 -18.57 -3.32
C ARG A 46 -12.64 -17.51 -3.66
N ILE A 47 -13.61 -17.27 -2.78
CA ILE A 47 -14.68 -16.30 -3.03
C ILE A 47 -14.11 -14.87 -3.10
N GLU A 48 -13.28 -14.49 -2.14
CA GLU A 48 -12.69 -13.15 -2.11
C GLU A 48 -11.75 -12.93 -3.31
N ALA A 49 -10.88 -13.89 -3.62
CA ALA A 49 -9.96 -13.79 -4.75
C ALA A 49 -10.70 -13.60 -6.08
N ASP A 50 -11.80 -14.32 -6.30
CA ASP A 50 -12.59 -14.22 -7.54
C ASP A 50 -13.18 -12.80 -7.71
N VAL A 51 -13.76 -12.26 -6.63
CA VAL A 51 -14.30 -10.89 -6.62
C VAL A 51 -13.21 -9.84 -6.79
N VAL A 52 -12.10 -9.97 -6.07
CA VAL A 52 -10.98 -9.05 -6.12
C VAL A 52 -10.34 -9.06 -7.51
N LEU A 53 -10.06 -10.23 -8.07
CA LEU A 53 -9.52 -10.37 -9.43
C LEU A 53 -10.45 -9.74 -10.46
N GLY A 54 -11.77 -9.93 -10.34
CA GLY A 54 -12.76 -9.26 -11.18
C GLY A 54 -12.65 -7.73 -11.12
N ARG A 55 -12.53 -7.16 -9.91
CA ARG A 55 -12.35 -5.70 -9.72
C ARG A 55 -11.03 -5.19 -10.28
N LEU A 56 -9.93 -5.92 -10.06
CA LEU A 56 -8.62 -5.55 -10.57
C LEU A 56 -8.60 -5.59 -12.10
N ARG A 57 -9.14 -6.64 -12.72
CA ARG A 57 -9.28 -6.76 -14.18
C ARG A 57 -10.13 -5.64 -14.76
N TRP A 58 -11.26 -5.35 -14.13
CA TRP A 58 -12.12 -4.23 -14.54
C TRP A 58 -11.38 -2.89 -14.47
N ARG A 59 -10.61 -2.65 -13.40
CA ARG A 59 -9.81 -1.42 -13.28
C ARG A 59 -8.70 -1.33 -14.33
N MET A 60 -8.03 -2.45 -14.64
CA MET A 60 -6.95 -2.46 -15.62
C MET A 60 -7.42 -2.35 -17.07
N PHE A 61 -8.52 -3.01 -17.42
CA PHE A 61 -8.92 -3.24 -18.82
C PHE A 61 -10.34 -2.76 -19.16
N GLY A 62 -11.11 -2.30 -18.17
CA GLY A 62 -12.51 -1.92 -18.33
C GLY A 62 -13.39 -3.09 -18.78
N VAL A 63 -14.33 -2.81 -19.67
CA VAL A 63 -15.28 -3.78 -20.25
C VAL A 63 -14.68 -4.60 -21.41
N ALA A 64 -13.38 -4.43 -21.72
CA ALA A 64 -12.80 -5.00 -22.92
C ALA A 64 -12.86 -6.54 -22.92
N SER A 65 -13.33 -7.13 -24.02
CA SER A 65 -13.63 -8.57 -24.13
C SER A 65 -12.41 -9.50 -24.20
N ALA A 66 -11.18 -8.97 -24.23
CA ALA A 66 -9.96 -9.77 -24.29
C ALA A 66 -8.95 -9.28 -23.25
N GLU A 67 -8.77 -10.07 -22.21
CA GLU A 67 -7.68 -9.87 -21.24
C GLU A 67 -6.34 -10.02 -21.97
N PRO A 68 -5.44 -9.03 -21.91
CA PRO A 68 -4.15 -9.15 -22.55
C PRO A 68 -3.35 -10.25 -21.84
N ARG A 69 -2.68 -11.12 -22.62
CA ARG A 69 -1.80 -12.18 -22.10
C ARG A 69 -0.62 -11.65 -21.27
N ARG A 70 -0.33 -10.36 -21.35
CA ARG A 70 0.77 -9.69 -20.64
C ARG A 70 0.28 -8.38 -20.05
N VAL A 71 0.55 -8.19 -18.76
CA VAL A 71 0.26 -6.94 -18.04
C VAL A 71 1.57 -6.23 -17.77
N GLY A 72 1.74 -5.03 -18.30
CA GLY A 72 2.93 -4.22 -18.04
C GLY A 72 2.93 -3.69 -16.60
N ILE A 73 4.12 -3.54 -16.00
CA ILE A 73 4.28 -3.02 -14.63
C ILE A 73 3.60 -1.66 -14.42
N GLY A 74 3.60 -0.79 -15.44
CA GLY A 74 2.92 0.51 -15.36
C GLY A 74 1.42 0.39 -15.14
N VAL A 75 0.76 -0.63 -15.71
CA VAL A 75 -0.67 -0.89 -15.49
C VAL A 75 -0.91 -1.32 -14.04
N VAL A 76 -0.01 -2.14 -13.48
CA VAL A 76 -0.08 -2.58 -12.08
C VAL A 76 0.13 -1.41 -11.12
N LEU A 77 1.08 -0.51 -11.41
CA LEU A 77 1.31 0.68 -10.58
C LEU A 77 0.10 1.62 -10.57
N LEU A 78 -0.54 1.81 -11.72
CA LEU A 78 -1.73 2.66 -11.85
C LEU A 78 -2.97 2.12 -11.12
N LEU A 79 -3.01 0.84 -10.75
CA LEU A 79 -4.07 0.30 -9.88
C LEU A 79 -4.08 0.97 -8.50
N TRP A 80 -2.89 1.25 -7.97
CA TRP A 80 -2.70 1.79 -6.62
C TRP A 80 -2.41 3.30 -6.63
N LEU A 81 -2.19 3.87 -7.82
CA LEU A 81 -1.92 5.28 -8.07
C LEU A 81 -2.86 5.77 -9.17
N ASP A 82 -4.15 5.72 -8.88
CA ASP A 82 -5.15 6.19 -9.84
C ASP A 82 -5.04 7.71 -10.08
N GLU A 83 -5.82 8.22 -11.02
CA GLU A 83 -5.79 9.64 -11.38
C GLU A 83 -6.15 10.55 -10.20
N SER A 84 -6.97 10.10 -9.25
CA SER A 84 -7.35 10.89 -8.08
C SER A 84 -6.17 11.07 -7.13
N VAL A 85 -5.46 9.98 -6.82
CA VAL A 85 -4.26 9.99 -5.97
C VAL A 85 -3.14 10.79 -6.64
N LEU A 86 -2.87 10.50 -7.92
CA LEU A 86 -1.84 11.22 -8.68
C LEU A 86 -2.14 12.71 -8.78
N THR A 87 -3.40 13.09 -8.99
CA THR A 87 -3.79 14.51 -9.08
C THR A 87 -3.66 15.20 -7.74
N ALA A 88 -4.03 14.56 -6.64
CA ALA A 88 -3.85 15.12 -5.30
C ALA A 88 -2.37 15.39 -5.01
N ILE A 89 -1.48 14.40 -5.22
CA ILE A 89 -0.03 14.56 -5.04
C ILE A 89 0.52 15.64 -5.97
N LYS A 90 0.11 15.64 -7.25
CA LYS A 90 0.54 16.64 -8.24
C LYS A 90 0.19 18.05 -7.83
N ASN A 91 -1.01 18.26 -7.30
CA ASN A 91 -1.45 19.58 -6.85
C ASN A 91 -0.58 20.06 -5.68
N ILE A 92 -0.31 19.21 -4.69
CA ILE A 92 0.57 19.53 -3.56
C ILE A 92 1.97 19.92 -4.05
N VAL A 93 2.55 19.11 -4.94
CA VAL A 93 3.87 19.40 -5.50
C VAL A 93 3.85 20.73 -6.25
N ASN A 94 2.89 20.93 -7.16
CA ASN A 94 2.82 22.12 -8.01
C ASN A 94 2.54 23.42 -7.26
N LEU A 95 1.91 23.36 -6.07
CA LEU A 95 1.78 24.53 -5.19
C LEU A 95 3.15 25.04 -4.69
N SER A 96 4.14 24.17 -4.59
CA SER A 96 5.51 24.51 -4.16
C SER A 96 6.45 24.88 -5.30
N PHE A 97 6.02 24.70 -6.56
CA PHE A 97 6.79 25.09 -7.73
C PHE A 97 6.39 26.49 -8.23
N ASN A 98 7.35 27.21 -8.80
CA ASN A 98 7.05 28.48 -9.47
C ASN A 98 6.22 28.21 -10.74
N SER A 99 5.44 29.20 -11.18
CA SER A 99 4.51 29.12 -12.32
C SER A 99 5.11 28.71 -13.68
N ASN A 100 6.44 28.54 -13.76
CA ASN A 100 7.16 28.18 -14.98
C ASN A 100 7.77 26.76 -14.93
N SER A 101 7.53 25.97 -13.87
CA SER A 101 8.15 24.65 -13.69
C SER A 101 7.18 23.64 -13.06
N PHE A 102 6.06 23.39 -13.72
CA PHE A 102 5.07 22.42 -13.24
C PHE A 102 5.55 20.97 -13.43
N VAL A 103 5.04 20.08 -12.58
CA VAL A 103 5.21 18.63 -12.62
C VAL A 103 3.98 18.01 -13.24
N THR A 104 4.19 17.16 -14.24
CA THR A 104 3.14 16.37 -14.90
C THR A 104 2.88 15.05 -14.16
N SER A 105 1.75 14.39 -14.41
CA SER A 105 1.48 13.05 -13.85
C SER A 105 2.53 12.02 -14.31
N GLN A 106 3.04 12.15 -15.54
CA GLN A 106 4.11 11.29 -16.05
C GLN A 106 5.42 11.51 -15.29
N GLU A 107 5.78 12.75 -14.97
CA GLU A 107 6.94 13.04 -14.13
C GLU A 107 6.77 12.50 -12.71
N LEU A 108 5.58 12.57 -12.11
CA LEU A 108 5.34 11.93 -10.81
C LEU A 108 5.53 10.42 -10.86
N LEU A 109 5.06 9.75 -11.92
CA LEU A 109 5.29 8.32 -12.08
C LEU A 109 6.78 8.00 -12.22
N ARG A 110 7.56 8.84 -12.92
CA ARG A 110 9.02 8.71 -12.99
C ARG A 110 9.70 8.98 -11.64
N PHE A 111 9.16 9.87 -10.83
CA PHE A 111 9.62 10.10 -9.46
C PHE A 111 9.38 8.85 -8.59
N ILE A 112 8.19 8.26 -8.66
CA ILE A 112 7.85 7.03 -7.94
C ILE A 112 8.69 5.86 -8.42
N GLU A 113 8.97 5.76 -9.72
CA GLU A 113 9.89 4.77 -10.28
C GLU A 113 11.28 4.85 -9.63
N VAL A 114 11.81 6.05 -9.37
CA VAL A 114 13.08 6.23 -8.63
C VAL A 114 12.95 5.70 -7.20
N GLU A 115 11.88 6.06 -6.46
CA GLU A 115 11.65 5.55 -5.09
C GLU A 115 11.59 4.02 -5.04
N LEU A 116 11.00 3.38 -6.07
CA LEU A 116 10.98 1.93 -6.21
C LEU A 116 12.38 1.35 -6.43
N TRP A 117 13.21 1.98 -7.26
CA TRP A 117 14.61 1.56 -7.44
C TRP A 117 15.42 1.70 -6.15
N LEU A 118 15.26 2.82 -5.43
CA LEU A 118 15.92 3.04 -4.15
C LEU A 118 15.54 1.98 -3.12
N SER A 119 14.27 1.59 -3.11
CA SER A 119 13.74 0.51 -2.25
C SER A 119 14.30 -0.85 -2.66
N PHE A 120 14.32 -1.16 -3.96
CA PHE A 120 14.83 -2.43 -4.49
C PHE A 120 16.32 -2.62 -4.16
N TYR A 121 17.12 -1.58 -4.35
CA TYR A 121 18.56 -1.60 -4.03
C TYR A 121 18.87 -1.32 -2.56
N ALA A 122 17.86 -0.98 -1.75
CA ALA A 122 18.00 -0.55 -0.36
C ALA A 122 19.08 0.54 -0.18
N THR A 123 19.06 1.56 -1.06
CA THR A 123 20.11 2.58 -1.15
C THR A 123 19.55 4.00 -1.04
N SER A 124 20.44 4.99 -0.86
CA SER A 124 20.06 6.39 -0.81
C SER A 124 20.16 7.06 -2.19
N PRO A 125 19.42 8.15 -2.44
CA PRO A 125 19.56 8.92 -3.68
C PRO A 125 20.99 9.36 -3.98
N SER A 126 21.78 9.70 -2.95
CA SER A 126 23.17 10.13 -3.11
C SER A 126 24.09 9.04 -3.64
N LEU A 127 23.84 7.78 -3.28
CA LEU A 127 24.61 6.64 -3.78
C LEU A 127 24.10 6.17 -5.14
N PHE A 128 22.78 6.17 -5.33
CA PHE A 128 22.13 5.76 -6.57
C PHE A 128 22.57 6.60 -7.77
N TYR A 129 22.64 7.92 -7.62
CA TYR A 129 23.05 8.84 -8.68
C TYR A 129 24.57 9.10 -8.75
N SER A 130 25.38 8.42 -7.94
CA SER A 130 26.83 8.62 -7.96
C SER A 130 27.44 7.97 -9.20
N SER A 131 28.24 8.72 -9.96
CA SER A 131 28.94 8.20 -11.14
C SER A 131 29.86 7.02 -10.84
N ASN A 132 30.31 6.89 -9.59
CA ASN A 132 31.18 5.78 -9.15
C ASN A 132 30.42 4.45 -9.05
N ASN A 133 29.09 4.50 -8.96
CA ASN A 133 28.24 3.31 -8.76
C ASN A 133 27.39 3.01 -10.01
N ASN A 134 27.74 3.55 -11.17
CA ASN A 134 26.97 3.37 -12.41
C ASN A 134 26.80 1.89 -12.80
N ASP A 135 27.78 1.05 -12.48
CA ASP A 135 27.73 -0.39 -12.75
C ASP A 135 26.85 -1.14 -11.74
N GLU A 136 26.75 -0.63 -10.51
CA GLU A 136 25.89 -1.21 -9.45
C GLU A 136 24.43 -0.79 -9.60
N TYR A 137 24.18 0.43 -10.10
CA TYR A 137 22.85 1.00 -10.30
C TYR A 137 22.62 1.43 -11.76
N PRO A 138 22.60 0.51 -12.75
CA PRO A 138 22.37 0.85 -14.15
C PRO A 138 21.12 1.71 -14.40
N PRO A 139 19.97 1.52 -13.71
CA PRO A 139 18.78 2.34 -13.91
C PRO A 139 18.99 3.84 -13.68
N ALA A 140 19.99 4.25 -12.88
CA ALA A 140 20.25 5.66 -12.59
C ALA A 140 20.57 6.50 -13.84
N GLN A 141 21.07 5.86 -14.90
CA GLN A 141 21.41 6.52 -16.18
C GLN A 141 20.17 6.90 -16.99
N THR A 142 19.08 6.14 -16.86
CA THR A 142 17.84 6.31 -17.63
C THR A 142 16.68 6.85 -16.80
N ALA A 143 16.81 6.80 -15.47
CA ALA A 143 15.81 7.33 -14.54
C ALA A 143 15.73 8.86 -14.59
N MET A 144 14.78 9.43 -13.83
CA MET A 144 14.66 10.88 -13.68
C MET A 144 16.01 11.50 -13.23
N PRO A 145 16.45 12.62 -13.81
CA PRO A 145 17.69 13.27 -13.36
C PRO A 145 17.64 13.66 -11.88
N GLN A 146 18.74 13.45 -11.16
CA GLN A 146 18.85 13.72 -9.71
C GLN A 146 18.33 15.11 -9.32
N ALA A 147 18.69 16.15 -10.08
CA ALA A 147 18.26 17.52 -9.79
C ALA A 147 16.73 17.67 -9.82
N ARG A 148 16.05 17.01 -10.77
CA ARG A 148 14.58 17.04 -10.87
C ARG A 148 13.93 16.19 -9.78
N TYR A 149 14.48 15.01 -9.50
CA TYR A 149 14.05 14.16 -8.39
C TYR A 149 14.11 14.91 -7.05
N MET A 150 15.24 15.54 -6.74
CA MET A 150 15.41 16.33 -5.51
C MET A 150 14.49 17.55 -5.47
N ALA A 151 14.20 18.17 -6.62
CA ALA A 151 13.25 19.28 -6.67
C ALA A 151 11.83 18.84 -6.29
N ILE A 152 11.37 17.68 -6.79
CA ILE A 152 10.06 17.10 -6.43
C ILE A 152 10.05 16.68 -4.96
N LEU A 153 11.08 15.99 -4.48
CA LEU A 153 11.20 15.58 -3.08
C LEU A 153 11.14 16.77 -2.12
N ASN A 154 11.85 17.85 -2.46
CA ASN A 154 11.82 19.09 -1.68
C ASN A 154 10.45 19.78 -1.74
N ALA A 155 9.74 19.71 -2.87
CA ALA A 155 8.39 20.27 -2.99
C ALA A 155 7.38 19.50 -2.12
N LEU A 156 7.50 18.18 -2.03
CA LEU A 156 6.70 17.35 -1.10
C LEU A 156 7.01 17.67 0.37
N SER A 157 8.26 18.03 0.67
CA SER A 157 8.69 18.43 2.03
C SER A 157 8.29 19.86 2.40
N LYS A 158 7.85 20.67 1.43
CA LYS A 158 7.49 22.09 1.57
C LYS A 158 5.99 22.31 1.78
N THR A 159 5.24 21.31 2.26
CA THR A 159 3.86 21.56 2.71
C THR A 159 3.83 22.80 3.60
N GLN A 160 2.88 23.67 3.30
CA GLN A 160 2.93 25.09 3.64
C GLN A 160 3.09 25.34 5.15
N HIS A 161 4.33 25.45 5.60
CA HIS A 161 4.69 26.38 6.67
C HIS A 161 4.90 27.81 6.11
N ALA A 162 4.71 27.99 4.80
CA ALA A 162 4.90 29.24 4.06
C ALA A 162 3.59 29.84 3.50
N GLY A 163 2.43 29.47 4.06
CA GLY A 163 1.15 30.16 3.87
C GLY A 163 0.91 31.20 4.96
N ASN A 164 1.95 31.99 5.25
CA ASN A 164 1.93 33.06 6.24
C ASN A 164 1.75 34.39 5.51
N THR A 165 0.56 34.62 4.98
CA THR A 165 0.03 35.96 4.72
C THR A 165 -1.25 36.10 5.52
N ASP A 166 -1.21 37.02 6.48
CA ASP A 166 -2.27 37.44 7.39
C ASP A 166 -2.60 36.54 8.59
N GLY A 167 -1.70 36.55 9.59
CA GLY A 167 -2.10 36.56 11.01
C GLY A 167 -2.74 35.30 11.60
N GLN A 168 -2.92 34.22 10.85
CA GLN A 168 -3.42 32.96 11.39
C GLN A 168 -2.31 32.20 12.13
N ARG A 169 -2.39 32.18 13.46
CA ARG A 169 -1.65 31.22 14.27
C ARG A 169 -2.12 29.82 13.89
N VAL A 170 -1.34 29.09 13.10
CA VAL A 170 -1.49 27.64 13.00
C VAL A 170 -1.11 27.08 14.37
N ALA A 171 -2.01 26.34 14.99
CA ALA A 171 -1.71 25.72 16.27
C ALA A 171 -0.50 24.78 16.07
N PRO A 172 0.51 24.82 16.96
CA PRO A 172 1.61 23.87 16.85
C PRO A 172 1.05 22.45 16.86
N LEU A 173 1.66 21.55 16.10
CA LEU A 173 1.25 20.14 16.01
C LEU A 173 -0.11 19.90 15.33
N THR A 174 -0.58 20.84 14.51
CA THR A 174 -1.79 20.63 13.69
C THR A 174 -1.52 19.60 12.62
N PHE A 175 -2.45 18.66 12.45
CA PHE A 175 -2.30 17.60 11.45
C PHE A 175 -2.34 18.16 10.02
N ASP A 176 -1.44 17.69 9.16
CA ASP A 176 -1.33 18.13 7.77
C ASP A 176 -2.56 17.70 6.95
N ARG A 177 -3.33 18.68 6.46
CA ARG A 177 -4.59 18.44 5.74
C ARG A 177 -4.38 17.78 4.38
N ASP A 178 -3.26 18.07 3.72
CA ASP A 178 -2.94 17.52 2.43
C ASP A 178 -2.54 16.05 2.58
N LEU A 179 -1.78 15.73 3.64
CA LEU A 179 -1.47 14.35 4.02
C LEU A 179 -2.75 13.54 4.31
N VAL A 180 -3.68 14.06 5.12
CA VAL A 180 -4.98 13.42 5.40
C VAL A 180 -5.71 13.10 4.11
N HIS A 181 -5.75 14.07 3.20
CA HIS A 181 -6.52 13.94 1.98
C HIS A 181 -5.96 12.83 1.09
N VAL A 182 -4.64 12.82 0.87
CA VAL A 182 -3.99 11.79 0.07
C VAL A 182 -4.11 10.42 0.73
N GLU A 183 -3.88 10.33 2.04
CA GLU A 183 -4.02 9.09 2.80
C GLU A 183 -5.44 8.52 2.70
N ASP A 184 -6.46 9.37 2.79
CA ASP A 184 -7.84 8.95 2.70
C ASP A 184 -8.23 8.47 1.28
N LEU A 185 -7.68 9.09 0.23
CA LEU A 185 -7.83 8.60 -1.14
C LEU A 185 -7.20 7.21 -1.31
N VAL A 186 -5.96 7.03 -0.84
CA VAL A 186 -5.26 5.73 -0.93
C VAL A 186 -5.99 4.67 -0.12
N ARG A 187 -6.40 4.98 1.12
CA ARG A 187 -7.12 4.05 2.00
C ARG A 187 -8.44 3.59 1.36
N ARG A 188 -9.22 4.51 0.78
CA ARG A 188 -10.47 4.18 0.09
C ARG A 188 -10.23 3.34 -1.17
N LEU A 189 -9.21 3.69 -1.96
CA LEU A 189 -8.82 2.93 -3.15
C LEU A 189 -8.44 1.48 -2.81
N CYS A 190 -7.64 1.27 -1.76
CA CYS A 190 -7.28 -0.06 -1.26
C CYS A 190 -8.51 -0.87 -0.84
N ALA A 191 -9.43 -0.25 -0.08
CA ALA A 191 -10.66 -0.89 0.37
C ALA A 191 -11.56 -1.29 -0.82
N GLU A 192 -11.78 -0.38 -1.76
CA GLU A 192 -12.59 -0.64 -2.95
C GLU A 192 -12.04 -1.77 -3.82
N MET A 193 -10.72 -1.98 -3.83
CA MET A 193 -10.10 -3.09 -4.54
C MET A 193 -10.24 -4.40 -3.76
N GLY A 194 -9.77 -4.42 -2.52
CA GLY A 194 -9.53 -5.68 -1.80
C GLY A 194 -10.62 -6.12 -0.83
N PHE A 195 -11.50 -5.23 -0.35
CA PHE A 195 -12.49 -5.59 0.68
C PHE A 195 -13.77 -6.20 0.09
N VAL A 196 -14.14 -7.38 0.55
CA VAL A 196 -15.37 -8.09 0.18
C VAL A 196 -16.20 -8.31 1.43
N GLU A 197 -17.39 -7.70 1.45
CA GLU A 197 -18.34 -7.82 2.57
C GLU A 197 -18.64 -9.29 2.87
N SER A 198 -18.75 -9.64 4.14
CA SER A 198 -18.97 -11.01 4.66
C SER A 198 -17.86 -12.03 4.34
N GLU A 199 -16.96 -11.78 3.40
CA GLU A 199 -15.94 -12.74 2.95
C GLU A 199 -14.54 -12.41 3.49
N THR A 200 -14.15 -11.14 3.48
CA THR A 200 -12.83 -10.72 3.97
C THR A 200 -12.66 -11.04 5.45
N ILE A 201 -11.56 -11.72 5.76
CA ILE A 201 -11.01 -11.86 7.11
C ILE A 201 -9.98 -10.75 7.30
N ALA A 202 -10.36 -9.72 8.05
CA ALA A 202 -9.58 -8.51 8.25
C ALA A 202 -8.61 -8.68 9.43
N SER A 203 -7.31 -8.71 9.16
CA SER A 203 -6.27 -8.62 10.19
C SER A 203 -5.91 -7.17 10.45
N LEU A 204 -5.96 -6.74 11.71
CA LEU A 204 -5.57 -5.40 12.14
C LEU A 204 -4.26 -5.48 12.91
N ASP A 205 -3.27 -4.70 12.48
CA ASP A 205 -1.97 -4.61 13.16
C ASP A 205 -1.35 -3.21 13.01
N ASP A 206 -0.42 -2.88 13.90
CA ASP A 206 0.40 -1.67 13.85
C ASP A 206 1.82 -1.93 13.33
N ASP A 207 2.32 -1.04 12.48
CA ASP A 207 3.73 -0.98 12.10
C ASP A 207 4.36 0.37 12.47
N MET A 208 5.64 0.33 12.82
CA MET A 208 6.40 1.50 13.22
C MET A 208 7.19 2.03 12.03
N ILE A 209 6.75 3.15 11.46
CA ILE A 209 7.51 3.85 10.42
C ILE A 209 8.68 4.55 11.13
N ARG A 210 9.92 4.13 10.91
CA ARG A 210 11.09 4.55 11.71
C ARG A 210 11.63 5.94 11.35
N LEU A 211 10.79 6.98 11.47
CA LEU A 211 11.15 8.38 11.19
C LEU A 211 11.42 9.13 12.50
N ARG A 212 12.67 9.54 12.74
CA ARG A 212 13.09 10.19 13.99
C ARG A 212 13.12 11.72 13.94
N SER A 213 12.82 12.30 12.79
CA SER A 213 12.91 13.75 12.59
C SER A 213 11.85 14.48 13.40
N LYS A 214 12.19 15.66 13.92
CA LYS A 214 11.21 16.57 14.53
C LYS A 214 10.09 16.97 13.56
N ALA A 215 10.35 16.93 12.25
CA ALA A 215 9.35 17.23 11.23
C ALA A 215 8.09 16.36 11.36
N VAL A 216 8.20 15.14 11.92
CA VAL A 216 7.05 14.27 12.23
C VAL A 216 6.10 14.92 13.25
N ASP A 217 6.66 15.54 14.29
CA ASP A 217 5.89 16.27 15.29
C ASP A 217 5.23 17.52 14.68
N ASP A 218 5.95 18.21 13.80
CA ASP A 218 5.50 19.48 13.20
C ASP A 218 4.27 19.28 12.28
N ILE A 219 4.11 18.08 11.68
CA ILE A 219 2.93 17.69 10.89
C ILE A 219 1.84 16.98 11.71
N GLY A 220 1.96 16.93 13.05
CA GLY A 220 0.90 16.46 13.95
C GLY A 220 0.77 14.93 14.12
N LEU A 221 1.74 14.15 13.63
CA LEU A 221 1.73 12.70 13.78
C LEU A 221 2.07 12.24 15.19
N ALA A 222 1.54 11.08 15.60
CA ALA A 222 1.88 10.44 16.86
C ALA A 222 3.30 9.87 16.81
N HIS A 223 4.27 10.59 17.37
CA HIS A 223 5.67 10.17 17.40
C HIS A 223 5.96 9.30 18.64
N VAL A 224 5.91 7.97 18.48
CA VAL A 224 5.92 7.00 19.59
C VAL A 224 7.26 6.29 19.72
N ARG A 225 7.77 6.14 20.94
CA ARG A 225 8.93 5.30 21.26
C ARG A 225 8.48 3.94 21.73
N ASN A 226 8.65 2.92 20.88
CA ASN A 226 8.44 1.52 21.22
C ASN A 226 9.80 0.83 21.42
N PRO A 227 10.13 0.35 22.64
CA PRO A 227 11.41 -0.32 22.92
C PRO A 227 11.72 -1.53 22.03
N LYS A 228 10.69 -2.19 21.48
CA LYS A 228 10.83 -3.38 20.61
C LYS A 228 10.87 -3.02 19.12
N LYS A 229 10.06 -2.04 18.68
CA LYS A 229 9.89 -1.72 17.25
C LYS A 229 10.74 -0.53 16.76
N GLY A 230 11.03 0.45 17.61
CA GLY A 230 11.81 1.64 17.27
C GLY A 230 11.18 2.95 17.73
N TYR A 231 11.53 4.05 17.06
CA TYR A 231 10.99 5.39 17.31
C TYR A 231 10.53 6.01 15.99
N GLY A 232 9.29 6.48 15.96
CA GLY A 232 8.68 7.09 14.79
C GLY A 232 7.14 7.10 14.86
N PRO A 233 6.46 7.50 13.78
CA PRO A 233 5.02 7.38 13.69
C PRO A 233 4.54 5.93 13.56
N VAL A 234 3.32 5.69 14.04
CA VAL A 234 2.68 4.37 14.01
C VAL A 234 1.64 4.34 12.91
N GLN A 235 1.79 3.42 11.97
CA GLN A 235 0.78 3.09 10.97
C GLN A 235 -0.09 1.95 11.50
N HIS A 236 -1.40 2.11 11.43
CA HIS A 236 -2.37 1.06 11.68
C HIS A 236 -2.91 0.58 10.34
N GLY A 237 -2.74 -0.71 10.05
CA GLY A 237 -3.12 -1.32 8.78
C GLY A 237 -4.23 -2.36 8.94
N ILE A 238 -5.01 -2.53 7.88
CA ILE A 238 -5.88 -3.70 7.70
C ILE A 238 -5.40 -4.47 6.47
N VAL A 239 -5.19 -5.76 6.66
CA VAL A 239 -4.83 -6.71 5.61
C VAL A 239 -5.90 -7.80 5.52
N SER A 240 -6.28 -8.19 4.31
CA SER A 240 -7.06 -9.40 4.10
C SER A 240 -6.15 -10.62 4.28
N ILE A 241 -6.45 -11.50 5.24
CA ILE A 241 -5.65 -12.72 5.47
C ILE A 241 -5.73 -13.68 4.28
N THR A 242 -6.86 -13.67 3.58
CA THR A 242 -7.21 -14.62 2.53
C THR A 242 -6.59 -14.26 1.18
N THR A 243 -6.47 -12.96 0.86
CA THR A 243 -5.78 -12.50 -0.37
C THR A 243 -4.39 -11.92 -0.12
N GLY A 244 -4.04 -11.64 1.13
CA GLY A 244 -2.81 -10.93 1.49
C GLY A 244 -2.82 -9.44 1.14
N LEU A 245 -3.93 -8.90 0.61
CA LEU A 245 -3.99 -7.51 0.18
C LEU A 245 -4.08 -6.55 1.36
N PHE A 246 -3.32 -5.46 1.26
CA PHE A 246 -3.51 -4.29 2.11
C PHE A 246 -4.79 -3.56 1.68
N ILE A 247 -5.77 -3.51 2.58
CA ILE A 247 -7.12 -2.98 2.28
C ILE A 247 -7.40 -1.65 3.00
N GLY A 248 -6.45 -1.11 3.75
CA GLY A 248 -6.54 0.21 4.33
C GLY A 248 -5.45 0.50 5.36
N GLY A 249 -5.07 1.76 5.47
CA GLY A 249 -4.06 2.24 6.40
C GLY A 249 -4.40 3.59 7.02
N HIS A 250 -3.89 3.83 8.21
CA HIS A 250 -3.93 5.13 8.85
C HIS A 250 -2.68 5.35 9.70
N VAL A 251 -1.94 6.44 9.46
CA VAL A 251 -0.84 6.86 10.31
C VAL A 251 -1.40 7.71 11.44
N ALA A 252 -1.26 7.19 12.66
CA ALA A 252 -1.90 7.78 13.84
C ALA A 252 -1.45 9.23 14.06
N THR A 253 -2.42 10.08 14.33
CA THR A 253 -2.23 11.46 14.75
C THR A 253 -2.17 11.57 16.27
N ARG A 254 -1.66 12.69 16.79
CA ARG A 254 -1.60 12.89 18.23
C ARG A 254 -3.00 12.92 18.85
N GLY A 255 -3.22 12.04 19.82
CA GLY A 255 -4.45 12.00 20.61
C GLY A 255 -5.53 11.10 20.05
N GLU A 256 -5.34 10.48 18.88
CA GLU A 256 -6.23 9.43 18.39
C GLU A 256 -6.14 8.19 19.26
N SER A 257 -7.31 7.66 19.64
CA SER A 257 -7.39 6.37 20.32
C SER A 257 -7.47 5.22 19.31
N THR A 258 -7.14 4.01 19.75
CA THR A 258 -7.24 2.80 18.92
C THR A 258 -8.65 2.60 18.34
N VAL A 259 -9.70 2.94 19.10
CA VAL A 259 -11.08 2.79 18.59
C VAL A 259 -11.41 3.82 17.51
N ASP A 260 -10.91 5.04 17.61
CA ASP A 260 -11.10 6.07 16.57
C ASP A 260 -10.46 5.63 15.24
N ILE A 261 -9.24 5.06 15.34
CA ILE A 261 -8.51 4.52 14.19
C ILE A 261 -9.27 3.34 13.57
N ILE A 262 -9.76 2.39 14.38
CA ILE A 262 -10.56 1.26 13.88
C ILE A 262 -11.81 1.76 13.16
N LYS A 263 -12.54 2.71 13.75
CA LYS A 263 -13.73 3.30 13.14
C LYS A 263 -13.38 3.96 11.80
N LEU A 264 -12.30 4.74 11.74
CA LEU A 264 -11.83 5.38 10.51
C LEU A 264 -11.52 4.36 9.41
N LEU A 265 -10.80 3.29 9.75
CA LEU A 265 -10.48 2.22 8.80
C LEU A 265 -11.76 1.51 8.32
N GLN A 266 -12.67 1.16 9.24
CA GLN A 266 -13.94 0.49 8.91
C GLN A 266 -14.89 1.37 8.09
N ARG A 267 -14.91 2.69 8.30
CA ARG A 267 -15.64 3.62 7.42
C ARG A 267 -15.17 3.50 5.97
N SER A 268 -13.86 3.38 5.78
CA SER A 268 -13.27 3.23 4.46
C SER A 268 -13.61 1.89 3.83
N LEU A 269 -13.60 0.79 4.61
CA LEU A 269 -14.06 -0.52 4.15
C LEU A 269 -15.52 -0.48 3.66
N CYS A 270 -16.39 0.26 4.35
CA CYS A 270 -17.81 0.37 4.00
C CYS A 270 -18.10 1.45 2.94
N GLY A 271 -17.13 2.30 2.59
CA GLY A 271 -17.37 3.47 1.74
C GLY A 271 -18.32 4.51 2.35
N VAL A 272 -18.34 4.64 3.68
CA VAL A 272 -19.26 5.56 4.41
C VAL A 272 -18.52 6.71 5.07
N SER A 273 -19.17 7.86 5.20
CA SER A 273 -18.56 9.05 5.83
C SER A 273 -18.81 9.17 7.33
N ILE A 274 -19.83 8.48 7.87
CA ILE A 274 -20.24 8.58 9.27
C ILE A 274 -20.18 7.24 9.98
N GLU A 275 -19.77 7.24 11.26
CA GLU A 275 -19.59 6.03 12.06
C GLU A 275 -20.87 5.22 12.24
N SER A 276 -22.01 5.91 12.35
CA SER A 276 -23.32 5.26 12.54
C SER A 276 -23.76 4.42 11.34
N GLN A 277 -23.12 4.58 10.17
CA GLN A 277 -23.37 3.81 8.96
C GLN A 277 -22.40 2.62 8.79
N ILE A 278 -21.43 2.44 9.66
CA ILE A 278 -20.51 1.28 9.58
C ILE A 278 -21.32 0.00 9.81
N ARG A 279 -21.33 -0.88 8.83
CA ARG A 279 -21.97 -2.21 8.89
C ARG A 279 -21.03 -3.21 8.25
N LEU A 280 -20.61 -4.21 9.04
CA LEU A 280 -19.68 -5.26 8.62
C LEU A 280 -20.21 -6.64 9.03
N PRO A 281 -21.45 -6.99 8.64
CA PRO A 281 -22.06 -8.23 9.07
C PRO A 281 -21.24 -9.43 8.58
N GLY A 282 -20.87 -10.33 9.50
CA GLY A 282 -20.24 -11.59 9.14
C GLY A 282 -18.74 -11.52 8.81
N ASN A 283 -18.15 -10.32 8.66
CA ASN A 283 -16.71 -10.17 8.54
C ASN A 283 -16.01 -10.56 9.85
N LEU A 284 -14.87 -11.25 9.74
CA LEU A 284 -14.06 -11.66 10.89
C LEU A 284 -12.88 -10.72 11.04
N HIS A 285 -12.73 -10.13 12.22
CA HIS A 285 -11.62 -9.26 12.60
C HIS A 285 -10.61 -10.04 13.44
N CYS A 286 -9.39 -10.17 12.95
CA CYS A 286 -8.26 -10.75 13.67
C CYS A 286 -7.49 -9.61 14.35
N LEU A 287 -7.40 -9.65 15.68
CA LEU A 287 -6.82 -8.57 16.49
C LEU A 287 -5.68 -9.11 17.36
N ASP A 288 -4.53 -8.44 17.33
CA ASP A 288 -3.48 -8.62 18.34
C ASP A 288 -3.93 -8.07 19.71
N ARG A 289 -3.27 -8.48 20.79
CA ARG A 289 -3.51 -8.05 22.18
C ARG A 289 -3.59 -6.52 22.30
N GLY A 290 -2.78 -5.77 21.55
CA GLY A 290 -2.78 -4.31 21.56
C GLY A 290 -4.12 -3.67 21.17
N TYR A 291 -4.97 -4.40 20.45
CA TYR A 291 -6.28 -3.94 19.97
C TYR A 291 -7.47 -4.50 20.78
N GLN A 292 -7.22 -5.38 21.74
CA GLN A 292 -8.26 -6.12 22.49
C GLN A 292 -8.80 -5.35 23.70
N SER A 293 -9.28 -4.12 23.51
CA SER A 293 -9.97 -3.36 24.56
C SER A 293 -11.47 -3.62 24.57
N GLU A 294 -12.13 -3.41 25.73
CA GLU A 294 -13.59 -3.55 25.86
C GLU A 294 -14.34 -2.68 24.83
N VAL A 295 -13.95 -1.41 24.70
CA VAL A 295 -14.55 -0.46 23.76
C VAL A 295 -14.41 -0.90 22.31
N VAL A 296 -13.25 -1.45 21.93
CA VAL A 296 -13.03 -1.98 20.56
C VAL A 296 -13.91 -3.22 20.31
N ASN A 297 -13.98 -4.11 21.30
CA ASN A 297 -14.76 -5.34 21.21
C ASN A 297 -16.26 -5.06 21.07
N GLU A 298 -16.78 -4.15 21.89
CA GLU A 298 -18.18 -3.69 21.81
C GLU A 298 -18.48 -3.04 20.46
N HIS A 299 -17.57 -2.18 19.96
CA HIS A 299 -17.72 -1.54 18.66
C HIS A 299 -17.81 -2.57 17.53
N ILE A 300 -16.88 -3.53 17.45
CA ILE A 300 -16.89 -4.58 16.41
C ILE A 300 -18.18 -5.39 16.46
N GLN A 301 -18.65 -5.75 17.65
CA GLN A 301 -19.92 -6.46 17.80
C GLN A 301 -21.12 -5.61 17.37
N SER A 302 -21.11 -4.31 17.69
CA SER A 302 -22.21 -3.39 17.36
C SER A 302 -22.40 -3.19 15.85
N VAL A 303 -21.32 -3.30 15.06
CA VAL A 303 -21.36 -3.17 13.59
C VAL A 303 -21.65 -4.51 12.90
N GLY A 304 -21.88 -5.59 13.65
CA GLY A 304 -22.18 -6.93 13.13
C GLY A 304 -20.96 -7.79 12.82
N GLY A 305 -19.77 -7.31 13.16
CA GLY A 305 -18.51 -8.03 12.95
C GLY A 305 -18.30 -9.15 13.97
N LYS A 306 -17.48 -10.12 13.58
CA LYS A 306 -16.95 -11.17 14.46
C LYS A 306 -15.50 -10.86 14.79
N ARG A 307 -14.99 -11.39 15.90
CA ARG A 307 -13.59 -11.18 16.30
C ARG A 307 -12.90 -12.47 16.72
N VAL A 308 -11.60 -12.51 16.48
CA VAL A 308 -10.67 -13.53 16.99
C VAL A 308 -9.36 -12.84 17.37
N GLY A 309 -8.67 -13.33 18.38
CA GLY A 309 -7.39 -12.76 18.78
C GLY A 309 -6.86 -13.30 20.09
N THR A 310 -5.72 -12.75 20.49
CA THR A 310 -5.03 -13.13 21.73
C THR A 310 -5.51 -12.29 22.91
N PHE A 311 -5.92 -12.96 23.98
CA PHE A 311 -6.31 -12.33 25.25
C PHE A 311 -5.09 -12.14 26.18
#